data_AF-A0A916RQZ7-F1
#
_entry.id   AF-A0A916RQZ7-F1
#
_cell.length_a   1.000
_cell.length_b   1.000
_cell.length_c   1.000
_cell.angle_alpha   90.00
_cell.angle_beta   90.00
_cell.angle_gamma   90.00
#
_symmetry.space_group_name_H-M   'P 1'
#
loop_
_entity.id
_entity.type
_entity.pdbx_description
1 polymer ?
#
loop_
_entity_poly.entity_id
_entity_poly.type
_entity_poly.pdbx_seq_one_letter_code
_entity_poly.pdbx_strand_id
1 'polypeptide(L)'
;MHLKTLLLVGLMGVLCSVTLRADDVSKDVEKAVKRSRLDQAGTKPFHLKAEITPVSDRDKALNRSGEIEIWWKSPEAWRREVRSPEFHQVEIVNDGQVWQKNEGEYFPEWLRSLAVELIDPVPPLDHVLQEVKSADVRSFMGQTNAQWMTMGSDGTVSKGIGAGVALSNSTGLLVYGSDVGWSGDFHDYQEFHGRMVARAIGDAKIVLLEDLGSEPADFFDATASGGDAQQISTLVVDEPALRKNMIASDPVPWPSLANGPLTGVLTTEIVVDREGRVRNVGTIVSDNPGLSDVARAWIMQQRFKPYLVNGVPVQVVSTMTLPFTTTRPAGTENFDSARNYFERGRKAGFPAAGAGTPYSLSATFQAMGSDGKVADGRYEDIWVNEGEWRREAWFGKSHYVRTQNGDKRYQLAEGPDAALLRLVFKVIEPIPALDTFVESDWRMKREDIADISTVRVATGPEDASGKMVEGNSRAFWFDQNGWLLQAVDAGVHITRGNFVEFDGAQVAQSIVVRAKGGVVMIVKVGSLQESSTINKSDFVLKGHEYKRQFTDEVR
;
A
#
# COMPACT_ATOMS: atom_id res chain seq x y z
N MET A 1 5.79 -45.20 7.98
CA MET A 1 6.04 -45.39 6.54
C MET A 1 4.90 -44.73 5.78
N HIS A 2 4.97 -43.41 5.56
CA HIS A 2 4.22 -42.58 4.60
C HIS A 2 4.64 -41.13 4.88
N LEU A 3 5.89 -40.80 4.54
CA LEU A 3 6.49 -39.46 4.66
C LEU A 3 7.29 -39.16 3.39
N LYS A 4 6.74 -39.49 2.22
CA LYS A 4 7.50 -39.43 0.96
C LYS A 4 6.78 -38.75 -0.20
N THR A 5 5.66 -38.05 0.03
CA THR A 5 5.00 -37.36 -1.09
C THR A 5 4.31 -36.10 -0.60
N LEU A 6 4.93 -34.95 -0.92
CA LEU A 6 4.44 -33.57 -1.06
C LEU A 6 5.34 -32.57 -0.32
N LEU A 7 6.37 -32.09 -1.01
CA LEU A 7 6.94 -30.77 -0.75
C LEU A 7 7.60 -30.26 -2.04
N LEU A 8 6.75 -29.83 -2.96
CA LEU A 8 7.13 -28.91 -4.03
C LEU A 8 5.92 -28.00 -4.26
N VAL A 9 6.19 -26.71 -4.41
CA VAL A 9 5.26 -25.58 -4.58
C VAL A 9 4.73 -24.98 -3.27
N GLY A 10 5.16 -23.74 -3.00
CA GLY A 10 4.52 -22.83 -2.05
C GLY A 10 5.40 -22.14 -1.01
N LEU A 11 6.63 -21.71 -1.33
CA LEU A 11 7.32 -20.69 -0.54
C LEU A 11 8.42 -20.00 -1.37
N MET A 12 8.03 -19.15 -2.31
CA MET A 12 8.95 -18.29 -3.04
C MET A 12 8.46 -16.85 -2.91
N GLY A 13 9.15 -16.06 -2.09
CA GLY A 13 8.73 -14.69 -1.83
C GLY A 13 9.47 -13.99 -0.70
N VAL A 14 10.79 -14.19 -0.53
CA VAL A 14 11.59 -13.19 0.19
C VAL A 14 12.95 -13.02 -0.48
N LEU A 15 13.00 -12.08 -1.44
CA LEU A 15 14.24 -11.64 -2.09
C LEU A 15 14.90 -10.54 -1.26
N CYS A 16 16.24 -10.59 -1.19
CA CYS A 16 17.10 -9.61 -0.54
C CYS A 16 16.82 -8.18 -1.04
N SER A 17 16.52 -7.26 -0.12
CA SER A 17 16.50 -5.82 -0.40
C SER A 17 17.90 -5.26 -0.19
N VAL A 18 18.53 -4.79 -1.26
CA VAL A 18 19.73 -3.94 -1.19
C VAL A 18 19.24 -2.50 -1.03
N THR A 19 19.63 -1.81 0.03
CA THR A 19 19.24 -0.40 0.27
C THR A 19 20.11 0.55 -0.56
N LEU A 20 19.52 1.16 -1.59
CA LEU A 20 20.06 2.37 -2.22
C LEU A 20 19.64 3.60 -1.39
N ARG A 21 20.54 4.58 -1.24
CA ARG A 21 20.24 5.85 -0.57
C ARG A 21 19.22 6.64 -1.41
N ALA A 22 18.24 7.27 -0.75
CA ALA A 22 17.16 8.04 -1.39
C ALA A 22 17.65 9.18 -2.32
N ASP A 23 18.85 9.73 -2.07
CA ASP A 23 19.47 10.75 -2.92
C ASP A 23 19.75 10.27 -4.36
N ASP A 24 19.84 8.95 -4.60
CA ASP A 24 20.05 8.38 -5.94
C ASP A 24 18.71 8.14 -6.67
N VAL A 25 17.67 7.76 -5.93
CA VAL A 25 16.37 7.36 -6.50
C VAL A 25 15.65 8.53 -7.16
N SER A 26 15.72 9.74 -6.60
CA SER A 26 15.14 10.93 -7.23
C SER A 26 15.76 11.21 -8.60
N LYS A 27 17.09 11.04 -8.76
CA LYS A 27 17.77 11.19 -10.06
C LYS A 27 17.41 10.07 -11.03
N ASP A 28 17.24 8.84 -10.54
CA ASP A 28 16.79 7.72 -11.36
C ASP A 28 15.35 7.93 -11.86
N VAL A 29 14.46 8.44 -11.01
CA VAL A 29 13.09 8.82 -11.40
C VAL A 29 13.11 9.92 -12.44
N GLU A 30 13.87 11.00 -12.22
CA GLU A 30 14.01 12.09 -13.19
C GLU A 30 14.51 11.57 -14.55
N LYS A 31 15.52 10.70 -14.52
CA LYS A 31 16.09 10.08 -15.72
C LYS A 31 15.07 9.17 -16.42
N ALA A 32 14.33 8.36 -15.68
CA ALA A 32 13.30 7.48 -16.23
C ALA A 32 12.20 8.30 -16.94
N VAL A 33 11.68 9.32 -16.27
CA VAL A 33 10.65 10.22 -16.82
C VAL A 33 11.17 10.92 -18.08
N LYS A 34 12.36 11.52 -18.03
CA LYS A 34 12.94 12.21 -19.21
C LYS A 34 13.15 11.27 -20.40
N ARG A 35 13.47 10.00 -20.16
CA ARG A 35 13.63 8.98 -21.21
C ARG A 35 12.30 8.51 -21.80
N SER A 36 11.19 8.68 -21.10
CA SER A 36 9.88 8.14 -21.50
C SER A 36 8.87 9.19 -21.96
N ARG A 37 9.12 10.46 -21.67
CA ARG A 37 8.27 11.59 -22.02
C ARG A 37 8.43 12.02 -23.49
N LEU A 38 7.32 12.34 -24.16
CA LEU A 38 7.25 12.70 -25.59
C LEU A 38 7.01 14.20 -25.84
N ASP A 39 6.36 14.93 -24.92
CA ASP A 39 5.97 16.34 -25.07
C ASP A 39 7.09 17.38 -24.86
N GLN A 40 8.36 16.95 -24.80
CA GLN A 40 9.50 17.82 -24.50
C GLN A 40 10.05 18.53 -25.74
N ALA A 41 10.70 19.69 -25.51
CA ALA A 41 11.49 20.35 -26.54
C ALA A 41 12.55 19.39 -27.13
N GLY A 42 12.68 19.38 -28.45
CA GLY A 42 13.62 18.52 -29.18
C GLY A 42 13.09 17.11 -29.50
N THR A 43 11.89 16.72 -29.05
CA THR A 43 11.21 15.56 -29.65
C THR A 43 10.91 15.87 -31.11
N LYS A 44 11.10 14.89 -32.00
CA LYS A 44 10.68 15.06 -33.40
C LYS A 44 9.15 15.01 -33.48
N PRO A 45 8.52 15.76 -34.39
CA PRO A 45 7.09 15.69 -34.62
C PRO A 45 6.57 14.26 -34.78
N PHE A 46 5.44 13.94 -34.16
CA PHE A 46 4.88 12.60 -34.18
C PHE A 46 3.35 12.60 -34.22
N HIS A 47 2.79 11.46 -34.62
CA HIS A 47 1.39 11.12 -34.52
C HIS A 47 1.23 9.88 -33.63
N LEU A 48 0.38 9.96 -32.61
CA LEU A 48 0.08 8.88 -31.67
C LEU A 48 -1.41 8.60 -31.68
N LYS A 49 -1.80 7.33 -31.81
CA LYS A 49 -3.17 6.85 -31.56
C LYS A 49 -3.17 5.76 -30.51
N ALA A 50 -4.04 5.89 -29.52
CA ALA A 50 -4.28 4.92 -28.47
C ALA A 50 -5.76 4.52 -28.39
N GLU A 51 -6.00 3.24 -28.11
CA GLU A 51 -7.32 2.67 -27.85
C GLU A 51 -7.42 2.29 -26.38
N ILE A 52 -8.58 2.53 -25.79
CA ILE A 52 -8.86 2.22 -24.38
C ILE A 52 -9.91 1.13 -24.35
N THR A 53 -9.53 -0.04 -23.84
CA THR A 53 -10.41 -1.20 -23.72
C THR A 53 -10.26 -1.81 -22.33
N PRO A 54 -11.33 -1.95 -21.55
CA PRO A 54 -11.24 -2.52 -20.21
C PRO A 54 -10.68 -3.94 -20.24
N VAL A 55 -9.56 -4.17 -19.57
CA VAL A 55 -8.89 -5.48 -19.58
C VAL A 55 -9.46 -6.39 -18.48
N SER A 56 -9.88 -5.82 -17.34
CA SER A 56 -10.41 -6.56 -16.19
C SER A 56 -11.94 -6.63 -16.16
N ASP A 57 -12.51 -7.69 -15.58
CA ASP A 57 -13.97 -7.82 -15.43
C ASP A 57 -14.58 -6.74 -14.51
N ARG A 58 -13.79 -6.22 -13.56
CA ARG A 58 -14.18 -5.08 -12.72
C ARG A 58 -14.32 -3.80 -13.56
N ASP A 59 -13.40 -3.58 -14.50
CA ASP A 59 -13.38 -2.37 -15.33
C ASP A 59 -14.38 -2.44 -16.49
N LYS A 60 -14.69 -3.65 -16.99
CA LYS A 60 -15.78 -3.88 -17.95
C LYS A 60 -17.13 -3.41 -17.42
N ALA A 61 -17.40 -3.55 -16.12
CA ALA A 61 -18.63 -3.06 -15.50
C ALA A 61 -18.76 -1.53 -15.52
N LEU A 62 -17.64 -0.80 -15.69
CA LEU A 62 -17.61 0.65 -15.80
C LEU A 62 -17.72 1.14 -17.25
N ASN A 63 -17.70 0.24 -18.23
CA ASN A 63 -17.80 0.53 -19.68
C ASN A 63 -16.86 1.66 -20.16
N ARG A 64 -15.64 1.72 -19.60
CA ARG A 64 -14.62 2.73 -19.94
C ARG A 64 -13.92 2.36 -21.24
N SER A 65 -14.55 2.70 -22.36
CA SER A 65 -13.96 2.57 -23.69
C SER A 65 -13.72 3.94 -24.32
N GLY A 66 -12.66 4.07 -25.12
CA GLY A 66 -12.38 5.33 -25.79
C GLY A 66 -11.18 5.29 -26.74
N GLU A 67 -10.95 6.40 -27.41
CA GLU A 67 -9.81 6.64 -28.30
C GLU A 67 -9.14 7.96 -27.92
N ILE A 68 -7.81 7.98 -27.96
CA ILE A 68 -7.00 9.19 -27.79
C ILE A 68 -6.07 9.28 -28.99
N GLU A 69 -6.08 10.41 -29.68
CA GLU A 69 -5.22 10.69 -30.82
C GLU A 69 -4.51 12.03 -30.62
N ILE A 70 -3.20 12.05 -30.84
CA ILE A 70 -2.34 13.21 -30.56
C ILE A 70 -1.42 13.42 -31.77
N TRP A 71 -1.51 14.60 -32.35
CA TRP A 71 -0.57 15.10 -33.36
C TRP A 71 0.27 16.17 -32.71
N TRP A 72 1.57 15.92 -32.60
CA TRP A 72 2.48 16.78 -31.87
C TRP A 72 3.56 17.31 -32.81
N LYS A 73 3.72 18.63 -32.86
CA LYS A 73 4.74 19.30 -33.69
C LYS A 73 5.83 19.92 -32.82
N SER A 74 5.45 20.58 -31.73
CA SER A 74 6.34 21.13 -30.71
C SER A 74 5.58 21.27 -29.38
N PRO A 75 6.24 21.63 -28.26
CA PRO A 75 5.55 21.91 -27.00
C PRO A 75 4.46 22.99 -27.12
N GLU A 76 4.62 23.91 -28.09
CA GLU A 76 3.73 25.04 -28.34
C GLU A 76 2.75 24.79 -29.50
N ALA A 77 2.88 23.69 -30.25
CA ALA A 77 2.07 23.37 -31.41
C ALA A 77 1.66 21.89 -31.43
N TRP A 78 0.42 21.59 -31.06
CA TRP A 78 -0.13 20.24 -31.07
C TRP A 78 -1.65 20.24 -31.18
N ARG A 79 -2.20 19.09 -31.58
CA ARG A 79 -3.61 18.79 -31.65
C ARG A 79 -3.89 17.49 -30.92
N ARG A 80 -4.95 17.45 -30.14
CA ARG A 80 -5.43 16.25 -29.46
C ARG A 80 -6.90 16.04 -29.74
N GLU A 81 -7.27 14.79 -29.91
CA GLU A 81 -8.65 14.34 -29.98
C GLU A 81 -8.87 13.20 -29.00
N VAL A 82 -9.89 13.31 -28.16
CA VAL A 82 -10.26 12.28 -27.17
C VAL A 82 -11.72 11.93 -27.31
N ARG A 83 -12.07 10.65 -27.34
CA ARG A 83 -13.43 10.15 -27.55
C ARG A 83 -13.77 9.06 -26.55
N SER A 84 -14.97 9.12 -25.98
CA SER A 84 -15.64 8.07 -25.23
C SER A 84 -17.15 8.12 -25.52
N PRO A 85 -17.96 7.15 -25.08
CA PRO A 85 -19.41 7.17 -25.31
C PRO A 85 -20.14 8.43 -24.80
N GLU A 86 -19.62 9.05 -23.74
CA GLU A 86 -20.20 10.20 -23.06
C GLU A 86 -19.48 11.53 -23.31
N PHE A 87 -18.34 11.51 -24.00
CA PHE A 87 -17.50 12.70 -24.17
C PHE A 87 -16.68 12.66 -25.46
N HIS A 88 -16.60 13.79 -26.17
CA HIS A 88 -15.64 14.00 -27.25
C HIS A 88 -15.03 15.39 -27.11
N GLN A 89 -13.71 15.50 -27.26
CA GLN A 89 -13.02 16.77 -27.31
C GLN A 89 -11.99 16.79 -28.44
N VAL A 90 -11.92 17.92 -29.12
CA VAL A 90 -10.80 18.32 -29.97
C VAL A 90 -10.15 19.55 -29.34
N GLU A 91 -8.85 19.52 -29.15
CA GLU A 91 -8.06 20.62 -28.62
C GLU A 91 -6.87 20.88 -29.55
N ILE A 92 -6.66 22.15 -29.90
CA ILE A 92 -5.55 22.60 -30.74
C ILE A 92 -4.84 23.71 -29.98
N VAL A 93 -3.53 23.53 -29.80
CA VAL A 93 -2.65 24.54 -29.22
C VAL A 93 -1.67 24.98 -30.28
N ASN A 94 -1.51 26.30 -30.43
CA ASN A 94 -0.51 26.89 -31.32
C ASN A 94 -0.08 28.27 -30.79
N ASP A 95 1.22 28.46 -30.56
CA ASP A 95 1.82 29.73 -30.11
C ASP A 95 1.11 30.37 -28.90
N GLY A 96 0.72 29.53 -27.92
CA GLY A 96 0.03 29.96 -26.69
C GLY A 96 -1.47 30.25 -26.84
N GLN A 97 -2.02 30.11 -28.04
CA GLN A 97 -3.46 30.11 -28.27
C GLN A 97 -4.02 28.70 -28.15
N VAL A 98 -5.23 28.59 -27.62
CA VAL A 98 -5.94 27.32 -27.45
C VAL A 98 -7.30 27.43 -28.14
N TRP A 99 -7.57 26.51 -29.05
CA TRP A 99 -8.90 26.25 -29.58
C TRP A 99 -9.37 24.91 -29.04
N GLN A 100 -10.62 24.86 -28.58
CA GLN A 100 -11.19 23.64 -28.02
C GLN A 100 -12.65 23.51 -28.45
N LYS A 101 -13.05 22.30 -28.78
CA LYS A 101 -14.45 21.93 -28.99
C LYS A 101 -14.77 20.68 -28.20
N ASN A 102 -15.82 20.75 -27.39
CA ASN A 102 -16.28 19.64 -26.56
C ASN A 102 -17.72 19.26 -26.93
N GLU A 103 -17.99 17.96 -26.94
CA GLU A 103 -19.30 17.36 -26.88
C GLU A 103 -19.41 16.64 -25.53
N GLY A 104 -20.16 17.24 -24.60
CA GLY A 104 -20.24 16.79 -23.21
C GLY A 104 -19.74 17.85 -22.22
N GLU A 105 -20.33 17.88 -21.03
CA GLU A 105 -20.11 18.94 -20.03
C GLU A 105 -18.96 18.66 -19.05
N TYR A 106 -18.43 17.44 -19.07
CA TYR A 106 -17.47 16.91 -18.11
C TYR A 106 -16.43 16.09 -18.85
N PHE A 107 -15.14 16.40 -18.66
CA PHE A 107 -14.05 15.59 -19.19
C PHE A 107 -13.75 14.48 -18.17
N PRO A 108 -14.12 13.21 -18.45
CA PRO A 108 -13.95 12.14 -17.48
C PRO A 108 -12.51 12.01 -17.03
N GLU A 109 -12.30 11.98 -15.71
CA GLU A 109 -10.95 12.04 -15.14
C GLU A 109 -10.07 10.87 -15.59
N TRP A 110 -10.65 9.68 -15.72
CA TRP A 110 -9.94 8.51 -16.25
C TRP A 110 -9.44 8.73 -17.68
N LEU A 111 -10.23 9.39 -18.54
CA LEU A 111 -9.87 9.67 -19.93
C LEU A 111 -8.85 10.81 -20.01
N ARG A 112 -9.06 11.85 -19.19
CA ARG A 112 -8.16 13.00 -19.07
C ARG A 112 -6.77 12.59 -18.61
N SER A 113 -6.69 11.76 -17.55
CA SER A 113 -5.42 11.28 -17.00
C SER A 113 -4.61 10.52 -18.05
N LEU A 114 -5.24 9.55 -18.72
CA LEU A 114 -4.61 8.76 -19.79
C LEU A 114 -4.14 9.64 -20.95
N ALA A 115 -4.94 10.64 -21.35
CA ALA A 115 -4.61 11.56 -22.43
C ALA A 115 -3.39 12.44 -22.14
N VAL A 116 -3.02 12.61 -20.87
CA VAL A 116 -1.77 13.27 -20.46
C VAL A 116 -0.64 12.26 -20.32
N GLU A 117 -0.88 11.15 -19.62
CA GLU A 117 0.13 10.13 -19.30
C GLU A 117 0.76 9.44 -20.52
N LEU A 118 0.04 9.37 -21.64
CA LEU A 118 0.55 8.83 -22.90
C LEU A 118 1.78 9.58 -23.44
N ILE A 119 1.91 10.87 -23.13
CA ILE A 119 3.04 11.69 -23.57
C ILE A 119 3.84 12.30 -22.41
N ASP A 120 3.26 12.34 -21.21
CA ASP A 120 3.87 12.84 -19.98
C ASP A 120 3.58 11.89 -18.80
N PRO A 121 4.40 10.84 -18.59
CA PRO A 121 4.09 9.76 -17.66
C PRO A 121 4.07 10.19 -16.18
N VAL A 122 4.66 11.34 -15.84
CA VAL A 122 4.65 11.90 -14.48
C VAL A 122 4.46 13.41 -14.57
N PRO A 123 3.21 13.89 -14.71
CA PRO A 123 2.94 15.29 -15.06
C PRO A 123 3.40 16.34 -14.04
N PRO A 124 3.27 16.11 -12.72
CA PRO A 124 3.82 17.03 -11.73
C PRO A 124 5.25 16.63 -11.32
N LEU A 125 6.16 16.45 -12.29
CA LEU A 125 7.50 15.91 -12.06
C LEU A 125 8.25 16.61 -10.92
N ASP A 126 8.26 17.94 -10.87
CA ASP A 126 8.98 18.68 -9.83
C ASP A 126 8.44 18.37 -8.42
N HIS A 127 7.12 18.24 -8.28
CA HIS A 127 6.49 17.85 -7.02
C HIS A 127 6.86 16.40 -6.66
N VAL A 128 6.78 15.47 -7.61
CA VAL A 128 7.16 14.07 -7.39
C VAL A 128 8.63 13.94 -6.99
N LEU A 129 9.53 14.69 -7.62
CA LEU A 129 10.95 14.70 -7.26
C LEU A 129 11.19 15.27 -5.86
N GLN A 130 10.33 16.17 -5.37
CA GLN A 130 10.36 16.62 -3.98
C GLN A 130 9.90 15.53 -3.01
N GLU A 131 8.78 14.86 -3.30
CA GLU A 131 8.24 13.78 -2.46
C GLU A 131 9.21 12.61 -2.36
N VAL A 132 9.81 12.17 -3.48
CA VAL A 132 10.77 11.06 -3.55
C VAL A 132 11.98 11.27 -2.64
N LYS A 133 12.39 12.52 -2.37
CA LYS A 133 13.52 12.80 -1.45
C LYS A 133 13.24 12.37 0.00
N SER A 134 11.97 12.34 0.39
CA SER A 134 11.54 11.97 1.75
C SER A 134 10.76 10.65 1.81
N ALA A 135 10.49 10.05 0.64
CA ALA A 135 9.74 8.81 0.49
C ALA A 135 10.39 7.59 1.19
N ASP A 136 9.55 6.62 1.54
CA ASP A 136 10.03 5.28 1.89
C ASP A 136 10.41 4.54 0.60
N VAL A 137 11.67 4.09 0.50
CA VAL A 137 12.21 3.43 -0.70
C VAL A 137 12.41 1.94 -0.45
N ARG A 138 11.84 1.11 -1.32
CA ARG A 138 11.91 -0.35 -1.25
C ARG A 138 12.23 -0.99 -2.58
N SER A 139 13.27 -1.81 -2.60
CA SER A 139 13.53 -2.69 -3.74
C SER A 139 12.98 -4.10 -3.45
N PHE A 140 12.03 -4.54 -4.28
CA PHE A 140 11.38 -5.85 -4.19
C PHE A 140 10.94 -6.32 -5.59
N MET A 141 10.99 -7.65 -5.83
CA MET A 141 10.57 -8.27 -7.11
C MET A 141 11.17 -7.61 -8.37
N GLY A 142 12.43 -7.18 -8.32
CA GLY A 142 13.10 -6.57 -9.47
C GLY A 142 12.65 -5.14 -9.77
N GLN A 143 11.98 -4.47 -8.83
CA GLN A 143 11.59 -3.07 -8.91
C GLN A 143 12.08 -2.29 -7.70
N THR A 144 12.18 -0.97 -7.82
CA THR A 144 12.46 -0.03 -6.73
C THR A 144 11.30 0.95 -6.64
N ASN A 145 10.62 0.95 -5.50
CA ASN A 145 9.43 1.72 -5.22
C ASN A 145 9.78 2.85 -4.26
N ALA A 146 9.44 4.09 -4.59
CA ALA A 146 9.44 5.22 -3.68
C ALA A 146 7.98 5.55 -3.35
N GLN A 147 7.60 5.47 -2.08
CA GLN A 147 6.22 5.67 -1.62
C GLN A 147 6.12 6.83 -0.62
N TRP A 148 5.07 7.62 -0.74
CA TRP A 148 4.72 8.70 0.18
C TRP A 148 3.21 8.73 0.44
N MET A 149 2.76 9.68 1.25
CA MET A 149 1.35 9.86 1.60
C MET A 149 0.91 11.27 1.22
N THR A 150 -0.11 11.38 0.37
CA THR A 150 -0.75 12.64 0.04
C THR A 150 -1.88 12.90 1.02
N MET A 151 -1.78 13.96 1.82
CA MET A 151 -2.67 14.22 2.93
C MET A 151 -3.93 14.98 2.50
N GLY A 152 -5.09 14.39 2.71
CA GLY A 152 -6.37 15.10 2.75
C GLY A 152 -6.65 15.68 4.14
N SER A 153 -7.41 16.77 4.22
CA SER A 153 -7.77 17.42 5.48
C SER A 153 -9.02 18.29 5.34
N ASP A 154 -9.97 18.12 6.27
CA ASP A 154 -11.13 19.01 6.39
C ASP A 154 -10.84 20.28 7.21
N GLY A 155 -9.61 20.43 7.69
CA GLY A 155 -9.15 21.49 8.59
C GLY A 155 -9.14 21.09 10.07
N THR A 156 -9.79 19.98 10.44
CA THR A 156 -9.85 19.45 11.81
C THR A 156 -9.23 18.07 11.94
N VAL A 157 -9.45 17.20 10.95
CA VAL A 157 -8.87 15.86 10.85
C VAL A 157 -8.16 15.71 9.51
N SER A 158 -7.13 14.86 9.48
CA SER A 158 -6.40 14.55 8.27
C SER A 158 -6.22 13.04 8.12
N LYS A 159 -6.11 12.61 6.86
CA LYS A 159 -5.79 11.22 6.52
C LYS A 159 -5.05 11.20 5.19
N GLY A 160 -4.06 10.33 5.06
CA GLY A 160 -3.28 10.19 3.85
C GLY A 160 -3.89 9.20 2.86
N ILE A 161 -3.70 9.48 1.57
CA ILE A 161 -3.83 8.54 0.46
C ILE A 161 -2.41 8.11 0.05
N GLY A 162 -2.21 6.81 -0.18
CA GLY A 162 -0.91 6.31 -0.64
C GLY A 162 -0.60 6.79 -2.05
N ALA A 163 0.61 7.29 -2.25
CA ALA A 163 1.14 7.74 -3.53
C ALA A 163 2.56 7.18 -3.73
N GLY A 164 3.06 7.17 -4.96
CA GLY A 164 4.35 6.54 -5.22
C GLY A 164 4.76 6.50 -6.68
N VAL A 165 6.02 6.15 -6.90
CA VAL A 165 6.57 5.74 -8.20
C VAL A 165 7.38 4.45 -8.06
N ALA A 166 7.36 3.63 -9.10
CA ALA A 166 8.15 2.39 -9.17
C ALA A 166 8.99 2.38 -10.44
N LEU A 167 10.26 1.99 -10.29
CA LEU A 167 11.21 1.79 -11.37
C LEU A 167 11.56 0.32 -11.51
N SER A 168 11.71 -0.17 -12.73
CA SER A 168 12.28 -1.49 -13.00
C SER A 168 13.79 -1.47 -12.73
N ASN A 169 14.29 -2.39 -11.90
CA ASN A 169 15.71 -2.49 -11.58
C ASN A 169 16.55 -2.94 -12.79
N SER A 170 15.95 -3.64 -13.75
CA SER A 170 16.66 -4.14 -14.93
C SER A 170 16.77 -3.10 -16.05
N THR A 171 15.78 -2.22 -16.19
CA THR A 171 15.71 -1.26 -17.31
C THR A 171 15.87 0.20 -16.89
N GLY A 172 15.62 0.50 -15.61
CA GLY A 172 15.53 1.87 -15.08
C GLY A 172 14.34 2.65 -15.65
N LEU A 173 13.30 1.99 -16.16
CA LEU A 173 12.08 2.60 -16.69
C LEU A 173 10.97 2.58 -15.63
N LEU A 174 10.00 3.49 -15.77
CA LEU A 174 8.82 3.53 -14.92
C LEU A 174 8.00 2.25 -15.09
N VAL A 175 7.55 1.68 -13.99
CA VAL A 175 6.60 0.56 -13.97
C VAL A 175 5.23 1.05 -13.50
N TYR A 176 5.24 1.97 -12.54
CA TYR A 176 4.04 2.51 -11.92
C TYR A 176 4.30 3.94 -11.44
N GLY A 177 3.27 4.78 -11.43
CA GLY A 177 3.26 6.04 -10.72
C GLY A 177 1.82 6.46 -10.38
N SER A 178 1.62 7.07 -9.22
CA SER A 178 0.31 7.64 -8.85
C SER A 178 0.41 8.72 -7.80
N ASP A 179 -0.44 9.74 -7.93
CA ASP A 179 -0.83 10.68 -6.88
C ASP A 179 -2.24 11.22 -7.17
N VAL A 180 -2.70 12.23 -6.44
CA VAL A 180 -3.95 12.92 -6.71
C VAL A 180 -3.91 13.55 -8.11
N GLY A 181 -4.86 13.16 -8.96
CA GLY A 181 -5.02 13.66 -10.33
C GLY A 181 -4.07 13.07 -11.37
N TRP A 182 -3.35 11.99 -11.08
CA TRP A 182 -2.63 11.21 -12.10
C TRP A 182 -2.28 9.80 -11.60
N SER A 183 -2.33 8.80 -12.49
CA SER A 183 -1.91 7.43 -12.18
C SER A 183 -1.68 6.60 -13.44
N GLY A 184 -0.54 5.92 -13.55
CA GLY A 184 -0.26 5.05 -14.69
C GLY A 184 0.49 3.77 -14.30
N ASP A 185 0.08 2.66 -14.92
CA ASP A 185 0.78 1.37 -14.94
C ASP A 185 1.45 1.21 -16.31
N PHE A 186 2.78 1.34 -16.39
CA PHE A 186 3.51 1.51 -17.65
C PHE A 186 4.17 0.22 -18.13
N HIS A 187 3.82 -0.24 -19.34
CA HIS A 187 4.28 -1.51 -19.88
C HIS A 187 4.66 -1.44 -21.37
N ASP A 188 5.23 -2.53 -21.87
CA ASP A 188 5.52 -2.77 -23.29
C ASP A 188 6.36 -1.67 -23.97
N TYR A 189 7.38 -1.18 -23.25
CA TYR A 189 8.25 -0.11 -23.74
C TYR A 189 8.87 -0.41 -25.10
N GLN A 190 8.83 0.58 -25.99
CA GLN A 190 9.49 0.55 -27.29
C GLN A 190 10.29 1.82 -27.54
N GLU A 191 11.37 1.69 -28.31
CA GLU A 191 12.14 2.85 -28.75
C GLU A 191 11.35 3.65 -29.78
N PHE A 192 11.31 4.97 -29.61
CA PHE A 192 10.85 5.93 -30.61
C PHE A 192 11.66 7.21 -30.48
N HIS A 193 12.40 7.59 -31.52
CA HIS A 193 13.24 8.79 -31.53
C HIS A 193 14.22 8.90 -30.35
N GLY A 194 14.86 7.77 -29.97
CA GLY A 194 15.80 7.71 -28.85
C GLY A 194 15.14 7.77 -27.47
N ARG A 195 13.81 7.69 -27.39
CA ARG A 195 13.01 7.64 -26.16
C ARG A 195 12.43 6.24 -25.97
N MET A 196 12.21 5.84 -24.73
CA MET A 196 11.56 4.58 -24.38
C MET A 196 10.10 4.86 -24.01
N VAL A 197 9.18 4.68 -24.95
CA VAL A 197 7.76 5.00 -24.82
C VAL A 197 6.98 3.77 -24.38
N ALA A 198 6.21 3.87 -23.30
CA ALA A 198 5.30 2.81 -22.88
C ALA A 198 4.20 2.61 -23.92
N ARG A 199 3.98 1.37 -24.38
CA ARG A 199 2.93 1.06 -25.36
C ARG A 199 1.60 0.70 -24.72
N ALA A 200 1.59 0.44 -23.42
CA ALA A 200 0.40 0.23 -22.64
C ALA A 200 0.50 1.02 -21.33
N ILE A 201 -0.59 1.70 -20.98
CA ILE A 201 -0.76 2.48 -19.75
C ILE A 201 -2.14 2.16 -19.17
N GLY A 202 -2.18 1.35 -18.10
CA GLY A 202 -3.45 0.83 -17.57
C GLY A 202 -4.26 0.12 -18.66
N ASP A 203 -5.50 0.58 -18.91
CA ASP A 203 -6.40 0.05 -19.96
C ASP A 203 -6.14 0.67 -21.36
N ALA A 204 -5.23 1.64 -21.50
CA ALA A 204 -4.90 2.26 -22.77
C ALA A 204 -3.75 1.54 -23.48
N LYS A 205 -3.86 1.35 -24.79
CA LYS A 205 -2.83 0.78 -25.64
C LYS A 205 -2.55 1.68 -26.84
N ILE A 206 -1.29 2.06 -27.04
CA ILE A 206 -0.85 2.76 -28.24
C ILE A 206 -0.86 1.77 -29.41
N VAL A 207 -1.76 2.02 -30.37
CA VAL A 207 -1.91 1.22 -31.59
C VAL A 207 -1.15 1.82 -32.77
N LEU A 208 -0.82 3.12 -32.70
CA LEU A 208 -0.02 3.83 -33.70
C LEU A 208 0.92 4.83 -33.01
N LEU A 209 2.20 4.81 -33.40
CA LEU A 209 3.15 5.90 -33.12
C LEU A 209 4.13 6.00 -34.28
N GLU A 210 4.09 7.11 -34.98
CA GLU A 210 4.87 7.36 -36.19
C GLU A 210 5.34 8.81 -36.28
N ASP A 211 6.26 9.09 -37.21
CA ASP A 211 6.62 10.46 -37.57
C ASP A 211 5.37 11.23 -38.02
N LEU A 212 5.27 12.51 -37.65
CA LEU A 212 4.17 13.36 -38.14
C LEU A 212 4.29 13.52 -39.65
N GLY A 213 3.19 13.27 -40.36
CA GLY A 213 3.11 13.30 -41.81
C GLY A 213 2.99 14.71 -42.38
N SER A 214 2.56 14.77 -43.64
CA SER A 214 2.18 16.03 -44.28
C SER A 214 0.78 16.43 -43.84
N GLU A 215 0.66 17.54 -43.11
CA GLU A 215 -0.64 18.00 -42.62
C GLU A 215 -1.20 19.18 -43.41
N PRO A 216 -2.54 19.31 -43.48
CA PRO A 216 -3.19 20.52 -44.01
C PRO A 216 -2.68 21.80 -43.33
N ALA A 217 -2.70 22.91 -44.05
CA ALA A 217 -2.18 24.19 -43.55
C ALA A 217 -2.91 24.70 -42.28
N ASP A 218 -4.17 24.33 -42.12
CA ASP A 218 -5.07 24.71 -41.02
C ASP A 218 -5.15 23.66 -39.90
N PHE A 219 -4.36 22.59 -39.97
CA PHE A 219 -4.49 21.46 -39.05
C PHE A 219 -4.19 21.83 -37.58
N PHE A 220 -3.31 22.80 -37.36
CA PHE A 220 -2.96 23.38 -36.06
C PHE A 220 -3.50 24.82 -35.90
N ASP A 221 -4.58 25.19 -36.58
CA ASP A 221 -5.16 26.52 -36.48
C ASP A 221 -5.96 26.71 -35.17
N ALA A 222 -5.29 27.22 -34.13
CA ALA A 222 -5.91 27.60 -32.87
C ALA A 222 -6.75 28.90 -32.94
N THR A 223 -6.85 29.54 -34.11
CA THR A 223 -7.69 30.74 -34.34
C THR A 223 -8.99 30.43 -35.08
N ALA A 224 -9.21 29.16 -35.44
CA ALA A 224 -10.39 28.73 -36.17
C ALA A 224 -11.70 29.14 -35.46
N SER A 225 -12.71 29.52 -36.24
CA SER A 225 -14.04 29.80 -35.68
C SER A 225 -14.73 28.52 -35.18
N GLY A 226 -15.63 28.64 -34.20
CA GLY A 226 -16.52 27.53 -33.79
C GLY A 226 -16.09 26.76 -32.53
N GLY A 227 -14.97 27.15 -31.90
CA GLY A 227 -14.57 26.64 -30.60
C GLY A 227 -15.53 27.07 -29.47
N ASP A 228 -15.43 26.40 -28.33
CA ASP A 228 -16.27 26.68 -27.17
C ASP A 228 -15.86 28.00 -26.49
N ALA A 229 -16.85 28.78 -26.07
CA ALA A 229 -16.63 30.04 -25.36
C ALA A 229 -15.99 29.84 -23.97
N GLN A 230 -16.22 28.68 -23.35
CA GLN A 230 -15.64 28.30 -22.06
C GLN A 230 -14.99 26.93 -22.19
N GLN A 231 -13.66 26.96 -22.24
CA GLN A 231 -12.81 25.78 -22.29
C GLN A 231 -12.98 24.91 -21.04
N ILE A 232 -12.90 23.59 -21.21
CA ILE A 232 -12.84 22.66 -20.07
C ILE A 232 -11.36 22.49 -19.71
N SER A 233 -10.98 23.02 -18.55
CA SER A 233 -9.69 22.77 -17.92
C SER A 233 -9.90 22.07 -16.57
N THR A 234 -8.89 21.28 -16.16
CA THR A 234 -8.90 20.56 -14.89
C THR A 234 -7.70 20.99 -14.05
N LEU A 235 -7.93 21.25 -12.77
CA LEU A 235 -6.90 21.65 -11.82
C LEU A 235 -6.90 20.72 -10.60
N VAL A 236 -5.72 20.34 -10.12
CA VAL A 236 -5.59 19.71 -8.81
C VAL A 236 -5.57 20.82 -7.75
N VAL A 237 -6.49 20.75 -6.79
CA VAL A 237 -6.67 21.76 -5.73
C VAL A 237 -6.62 21.07 -4.38
N ASP A 238 -6.00 21.71 -3.39
CA ASP A 238 -6.00 21.22 -2.02
C ASP A 238 -7.42 21.25 -1.42
N GLU A 239 -7.74 20.23 -0.62
CA GLU A 239 -9.08 20.08 -0.04
C GLU A 239 -9.56 21.33 0.73
N PRO A 240 -8.74 22.00 1.57
CA PRO A 240 -9.18 23.22 2.25
C PRO A 240 -9.59 24.35 1.31
N ALA A 241 -8.95 24.50 0.13
CA ALA A 241 -9.35 25.50 -0.85
C ALA A 241 -10.66 25.13 -1.55
N LEU A 242 -10.84 23.87 -1.96
CA LEU A 242 -12.10 23.42 -2.56
C LEU A 242 -13.26 23.48 -1.56
N ARG A 243 -13.03 23.09 -0.31
CA ARG A 243 -14.04 23.03 0.76
C ARG A 243 -14.66 24.39 1.08
N LYS A 244 -13.95 25.51 0.85
CA LYS A 244 -14.51 26.88 0.94
C LYS A 244 -15.69 27.11 0.01
N ASN A 245 -15.76 26.35 -1.08
CA ASN A 245 -16.85 26.43 -2.05
C ASN A 245 -17.97 25.42 -1.76
N MET A 246 -17.80 24.51 -0.80
CA MET A 246 -18.82 23.51 -0.49
C MET A 246 -20.10 24.19 0.00
N ILE A 247 -21.23 23.80 -0.60
CA ILE A 247 -22.56 24.24 -0.17
C ILE A 247 -22.93 23.44 1.07
N ALA A 248 -23.50 24.09 2.07
CA ALA A 248 -23.94 23.43 3.30
C ALA A 248 -24.88 22.25 2.98
N SER A 249 -24.63 21.12 3.63
CA SER A 249 -25.37 19.88 3.46
C SER A 249 -25.58 19.20 4.82
N ASP A 250 -26.53 18.27 4.87
CA ASP A 250 -26.75 17.46 6.06
C ASP A 250 -25.53 16.58 6.35
N PRO A 251 -25.23 16.31 7.63
CA PRO A 251 -24.13 15.43 8.01
C PRO A 251 -24.33 14.02 7.44
N VAL A 252 -23.23 13.28 7.30
CA VAL A 252 -23.27 11.91 6.80
C VAL A 252 -24.10 11.03 7.76
N PRO A 253 -25.08 10.26 7.26
CA PRO A 253 -25.88 9.36 8.09
C PRO A 253 -25.13 8.06 8.36
N TRP A 254 -24.13 8.10 9.25
CA TRP A 254 -23.29 6.92 9.54
C TRP A 254 -24.12 5.73 10.09
N PRO A 255 -24.12 4.56 9.44
CA PRO A 255 -24.83 3.38 9.93
C PRO A 255 -24.11 2.77 11.13
N SER A 256 -24.84 2.08 11.99
CA SER A 256 -24.24 1.27 13.06
C SER A 256 -23.42 0.12 12.48
N LEU A 257 -22.26 -0.17 13.07
CA LEU A 257 -21.34 -1.21 12.59
C LEU A 257 -21.13 -2.28 13.64
N ALA A 258 -21.19 -3.55 13.23
CA ALA A 258 -20.88 -4.68 14.11
C ALA A 258 -19.37 -4.81 14.39
N ASN A 259 -18.52 -4.43 13.43
CA ASN A 259 -17.06 -4.64 13.48
C ASN A 259 -16.27 -3.35 13.18
N GLY A 260 -14.98 -3.37 13.52
CA GLY A 260 -14.04 -2.27 13.30
C GLY A 260 -14.28 -1.03 14.19
N PRO A 261 -13.50 0.05 13.98
CA PRO A 261 -13.61 1.29 14.74
C PRO A 261 -15.00 1.93 14.65
N LEU A 262 -15.48 2.49 15.75
CA LEU A 262 -16.69 3.31 15.80
C LEU A 262 -16.43 4.80 15.59
N THR A 263 -15.17 5.21 15.70
CA THR A 263 -14.71 6.57 15.45
C THR A 263 -13.47 6.51 14.58
N GLY A 264 -13.29 7.47 13.69
CA GLY A 264 -12.11 7.54 12.83
C GLY A 264 -12.29 8.53 11.70
N VAL A 265 -11.45 8.39 10.69
CA VAL A 265 -11.41 9.26 9.53
C VAL A 265 -11.39 8.42 8.26
N LEU A 266 -12.02 8.92 7.21
CA LEU A 266 -11.83 8.45 5.86
C LEU A 266 -11.46 9.59 4.93
N THR A 267 -10.76 9.27 3.85
CA THR A 267 -10.41 10.22 2.79
C THR A 267 -10.49 9.55 1.43
N THR A 268 -10.70 10.34 0.38
CA THR A 268 -10.77 9.87 -0.99
C THR A 268 -10.50 11.02 -1.95
N GLU A 269 -10.04 10.70 -3.15
CA GLU A 269 -10.03 11.66 -4.25
C GLU A 269 -11.46 11.91 -4.75
N ILE A 270 -11.77 13.15 -5.10
CA ILE A 270 -13.02 13.52 -5.77
C ILE A 270 -12.74 14.36 -7.00
N VAL A 271 -13.67 14.32 -7.95
CA VAL A 271 -13.67 15.21 -9.12
C VAL A 271 -14.94 16.01 -9.14
N VAL A 272 -14.82 17.33 -9.17
CA VAL A 272 -15.93 18.29 -9.19
C VAL A 272 -15.96 18.97 -10.56
N ASP A 273 -17.11 18.95 -11.24
CA ASP A 273 -17.27 19.62 -12.54
C ASP A 273 -17.38 21.16 -12.41
N ARG A 274 -17.41 21.83 -13.55
CA ARG A 274 -17.49 23.30 -13.65
C ARG A 274 -18.76 23.88 -13.02
N GLU A 275 -19.81 23.08 -12.87
CA GLU A 275 -21.06 23.48 -12.19
C GLU A 275 -21.03 23.19 -10.68
N GLY A 276 -19.93 22.61 -10.17
CA GLY A 276 -19.77 22.30 -8.76
C GLY A 276 -20.41 20.97 -8.34
N ARG A 277 -20.66 20.04 -9.27
CA ARG A 277 -21.19 18.71 -8.96
C ARG A 277 -20.06 17.71 -8.84
N VAL A 278 -20.11 16.84 -7.84
CA VAL A 278 -19.19 15.70 -7.76
C VAL A 278 -19.52 14.70 -8.87
N ARG A 279 -18.54 14.37 -9.71
CA ARG A 279 -18.66 13.45 -10.85
C ARG A 279 -17.95 12.13 -10.63
N ASN A 280 -16.91 12.13 -9.81
CA ASN A 280 -16.15 10.94 -9.49
C ASN A 280 -15.74 10.96 -8.01
N VAL A 281 -15.70 9.78 -7.43
CA VAL A 281 -15.14 9.51 -6.11
C VAL A 281 -14.16 8.34 -6.32
N GLY A 282 -12.89 8.55 -5.98
CA GLY A 282 -11.85 7.57 -6.10
C GLY A 282 -11.99 6.42 -5.10
N THR A 283 -10.91 5.68 -4.89
CA THR A 283 -10.86 4.69 -3.80
C THR A 283 -10.94 5.41 -2.46
N ILE A 284 -11.74 4.87 -1.52
CA ILE A 284 -11.88 5.43 -0.18
C ILE A 284 -10.88 4.72 0.73
N VAL A 285 -9.99 5.49 1.35
CA VAL A 285 -9.11 5.03 2.43
C VAL A 285 -9.81 5.35 3.74
N SER A 286 -10.18 4.34 4.52
CA SER A 286 -11.01 4.51 5.73
C SER A 286 -10.44 3.75 6.93
N ASP A 287 -10.58 4.31 8.13
CA ASP A 287 -10.38 3.54 9.38
C ASP A 287 -11.47 2.49 9.59
N ASN A 288 -12.60 2.59 8.87
CA ASN A 288 -13.61 1.55 8.80
C ASN A 288 -14.24 1.46 7.38
N PRO A 289 -13.84 0.50 6.53
CA PRO A 289 -14.31 0.34 5.16
C PRO A 289 -15.78 -0.10 5.10
N GLY A 290 -16.37 -0.55 6.22
CA GLY A 290 -17.80 -0.78 6.33
C GLY A 290 -18.64 0.50 6.17
N LEU A 291 -18.00 1.68 6.16
CA LEU A 291 -18.63 2.98 5.93
C LEU A 291 -18.43 3.52 4.51
N SER A 292 -17.60 2.88 3.69
CA SER A 292 -17.17 3.41 2.39
C SER A 292 -18.34 3.64 1.43
N ASP A 293 -19.33 2.75 1.40
CA ASP A 293 -20.46 2.88 0.48
C ASP A 293 -21.38 4.05 0.86
N VAL A 294 -21.66 4.22 2.16
CA VAL A 294 -22.46 5.36 2.67
C VAL A 294 -21.71 6.67 2.45
N ALA A 295 -20.40 6.69 2.72
CA ALA A 295 -19.56 7.85 2.46
C ALA A 295 -19.58 8.22 0.96
N ARG A 296 -19.35 7.25 0.07
CA ARG A 296 -19.38 7.46 -1.39
C ARG A 296 -20.72 8.03 -1.85
N ALA A 297 -21.83 7.44 -1.40
CA ALA A 297 -23.17 7.89 -1.76
C ALA A 297 -23.41 9.33 -1.30
N TRP A 298 -23.02 9.67 -0.08
CA TRP A 298 -23.12 11.04 0.45
C TRP A 298 -22.21 12.01 -0.31
N ILE A 299 -20.95 11.65 -0.58
CA ILE A 299 -19.99 12.49 -1.31
C ILE A 299 -20.52 12.80 -2.73
N MET A 300 -21.06 11.82 -3.44
CA MET A 300 -21.65 12.02 -4.77
C MET A 300 -22.84 13.00 -4.79
N GLN A 301 -23.53 13.18 -3.66
CA GLN A 301 -24.64 14.12 -3.53
C GLN A 301 -24.17 15.55 -3.20
N GLN A 302 -22.90 15.75 -2.84
CA GLN A 302 -22.40 17.06 -2.47
C GLN A 302 -22.39 18.03 -3.65
N ARG A 303 -22.50 19.32 -3.30
CA ARG A 303 -22.48 20.43 -4.24
C ARG A 303 -21.51 21.49 -3.76
N PHE A 304 -20.83 22.09 -4.72
CA PHE A 304 -19.91 23.20 -4.53
C PHE A 304 -20.39 24.38 -5.36
N LYS A 305 -20.00 25.59 -4.98
CA LYS A 305 -19.96 26.71 -5.90
C LYS A 305 -18.89 26.41 -6.97
N PRO A 306 -19.11 26.76 -8.25
CA PRO A 306 -18.10 26.65 -9.29
C PRO A 306 -16.74 27.16 -8.81
N TYR A 307 -15.69 26.36 -9.00
CA TYR A 307 -14.33 26.80 -8.70
C TYR A 307 -13.83 27.66 -9.85
N LEU A 308 -13.44 28.90 -9.56
CA LEU A 308 -13.10 29.89 -10.58
C LEU A 308 -11.58 30.11 -10.65
N VAL A 309 -11.03 30.07 -11.86
CA VAL A 309 -9.67 30.52 -12.18
C VAL A 309 -9.80 31.69 -13.13
N ASN A 310 -9.32 32.87 -12.72
CA ASN A 310 -9.47 34.12 -13.50
C ASN A 310 -10.91 34.41 -13.94
N GLY A 311 -11.89 34.06 -13.08
CA GLY A 311 -13.33 34.24 -13.34
C GLY A 311 -13.97 33.17 -14.22
N VAL A 312 -13.21 32.20 -14.73
CA VAL A 312 -13.70 31.09 -15.56
C VAL A 312 -13.88 29.84 -14.69
N PRO A 313 -15.02 29.14 -14.76
CA PRO A 313 -15.23 27.90 -14.01
C PRO A 313 -14.38 26.76 -14.57
N VAL A 314 -13.74 26.01 -13.68
CA VAL A 314 -12.87 24.88 -14.02
C VAL A 314 -13.31 23.59 -13.31
N GLN A 315 -12.94 22.44 -13.89
CA GLN A 315 -13.04 21.15 -13.22
C GLN A 315 -11.93 21.05 -12.16
N VAL A 316 -12.23 20.42 -11.02
CA VAL A 316 -11.29 20.28 -9.91
C VAL A 316 -11.13 18.82 -9.54
N VAL A 317 -9.89 18.36 -9.45
CA VAL A 317 -9.51 17.15 -8.71
C VAL A 317 -9.04 17.55 -7.34
N SER A 318 -9.53 16.91 -6.29
CA SER A 318 -9.13 17.21 -4.91
C SER A 318 -9.33 15.99 -4.02
N THR A 319 -9.07 16.14 -2.74
CA THR A 319 -9.42 15.14 -1.72
C THR A 319 -10.67 15.56 -0.95
N MET A 320 -11.34 14.60 -0.33
CA MET A 320 -12.48 14.80 0.56
C MET A 320 -12.30 13.92 1.79
N THR A 321 -12.03 14.56 2.93
CA THR A 321 -11.80 13.92 4.21
C THR A 321 -13.03 14.07 5.10
N LEU A 322 -13.46 12.98 5.73
CA LEU A 322 -14.65 12.94 6.58
C LEU A 322 -14.32 12.25 7.91
N PRO A 323 -14.50 12.91 9.06
CA PRO A 323 -14.54 12.24 10.34
C PRO A 323 -15.84 11.43 10.45
N PHE A 324 -15.79 10.29 11.13
CA PHE A 324 -16.98 9.53 11.48
C PHE A 324 -17.03 9.22 12.97
N THR A 325 -18.26 9.13 13.46
CA THR A 325 -18.61 8.57 14.76
C THR A 325 -19.92 7.82 14.58
N THR A 326 -19.92 6.55 14.97
CA THR A 326 -21.07 5.66 14.85
C THR A 326 -21.21 4.78 16.10
N THR A 327 -22.17 3.86 16.09
CA THR A 327 -22.54 3.00 17.21
C THR A 327 -22.52 1.53 16.81
N ARG A 328 -22.53 0.64 17.81
CA ARG A 328 -22.81 -0.78 17.60
C ARG A 328 -24.33 -0.99 17.54
N PRO A 329 -24.84 -1.96 16.76
CA PRO A 329 -26.22 -2.39 16.86
C PRO A 329 -26.55 -2.86 18.29
N ALA A 330 -27.77 -2.60 18.77
CA ALA A 330 -28.20 -3.03 20.09
C ALA A 330 -28.07 -4.56 20.24
N GLY A 331 -27.59 -5.02 21.41
CA GLY A 331 -27.35 -6.45 21.68
C GLY A 331 -26.03 -7.00 21.12
N THR A 332 -25.24 -6.19 20.39
CA THR A 332 -23.88 -6.59 20.00
C THR A 332 -22.98 -6.57 21.23
N GLU A 333 -22.19 -7.63 21.40
CA GLU A 333 -21.18 -7.69 22.45
C GLU A 333 -20.15 -6.57 22.27
N ASN A 334 -19.78 -5.92 23.38
CA ASN A 334 -18.77 -4.87 23.37
C ASN A 334 -17.38 -5.49 23.50
N PHE A 335 -16.61 -5.39 22.42
CA PHE A 335 -15.19 -5.70 22.40
C PHE A 335 -14.39 -4.40 22.44
N ASP A 336 -13.18 -4.47 22.99
CA ASP A 336 -12.18 -3.42 22.81
C ASP A 336 -11.63 -3.44 21.37
N SER A 337 -10.77 -2.49 21.00
CA SER A 337 -10.08 -2.51 19.70
C SER A 337 -9.14 -3.72 19.58
N ALA A 338 -8.98 -4.25 18.37
CA ALA A 338 -7.99 -5.27 18.05
C ALA A 338 -6.57 -4.80 18.40
N ARG A 339 -6.24 -3.52 18.17
CA ARG A 339 -4.99 -2.89 18.65
C ARG A 339 -4.82 -3.08 20.15
N ASN A 340 -5.86 -2.81 20.96
CA ASN A 340 -5.78 -2.93 22.41
C ASN A 340 -5.63 -4.39 22.86
N TYR A 341 -6.28 -5.35 22.20
CA TYR A 341 -6.04 -6.77 22.47
C TYR A 341 -4.60 -7.17 22.14
N PHE A 342 -4.05 -6.70 21.02
CA PHE A 342 -2.66 -6.98 20.64
C PHE A 342 -1.65 -6.34 21.59
N GLU A 343 -1.82 -5.08 21.97
CA GLU A 343 -0.99 -4.39 22.97
C GLU A 343 -1.04 -5.10 24.32
N ARG A 344 -2.24 -5.41 24.82
CA ARG A 344 -2.39 -6.15 26.08
C ARG A 344 -1.73 -7.51 26.02
N GLY A 345 -1.96 -8.27 24.94
CA GLY A 345 -1.36 -9.59 24.79
C GLY A 345 0.15 -9.54 24.65
N ARG A 346 0.69 -8.50 24.01
CA ARG A 346 2.13 -8.28 23.93
C ARG A 346 2.73 -8.01 25.31
N LYS A 347 2.13 -7.10 26.07
CA LYS A 347 2.56 -6.78 27.44
C LYS A 347 2.40 -7.98 28.39
N ALA A 348 1.31 -8.74 28.25
CA ALA A 348 1.04 -9.86 29.15
C ALA A 348 1.91 -11.09 28.86
N GLY A 349 2.36 -11.31 27.62
CA GLY A 349 2.99 -12.58 27.22
C GLY A 349 4.46 -12.53 26.80
N PHE A 350 5.04 -11.33 26.63
CA PHE A 350 6.35 -11.16 26.00
C PHE A 350 7.23 -10.20 26.81
N PRO A 351 8.34 -10.68 27.39
CA PRO A 351 9.17 -9.88 28.29
C PRO A 351 9.66 -8.56 27.67
N ALA A 352 10.03 -8.53 26.39
CA ALA A 352 10.47 -7.30 25.72
C ALA A 352 9.45 -6.16 25.71
N ALA A 353 8.15 -6.44 25.94
CA ALA A 353 7.10 -5.43 25.98
C ALA A 353 6.43 -5.30 27.35
N GLY A 354 6.46 -6.36 28.16
CA GLY A 354 5.83 -6.43 29.49
C GLY A 354 6.78 -6.19 30.66
N ALA A 355 8.03 -6.63 30.52
CA ALA A 355 9.06 -6.55 31.54
C ALA A 355 9.92 -5.28 31.35
N GLY A 356 10.37 -4.71 32.46
CA GLY A 356 11.37 -3.63 32.45
C GLY A 356 12.79 -4.16 32.64
N THR A 357 12.92 -5.42 33.07
CA THR A 357 14.19 -6.03 33.44
C THR A 357 14.93 -6.61 32.23
N PRO A 358 16.20 -6.21 31.99
CA PRO A 358 17.04 -6.83 30.98
C PRO A 358 17.14 -8.35 31.16
N TYR A 359 17.08 -9.10 30.08
CA TYR A 359 17.03 -10.57 30.14
C TYR A 359 17.86 -11.25 29.05
N SER A 360 18.16 -12.53 29.32
CA SER A 360 18.64 -13.48 28.33
C SER A 360 17.71 -14.69 28.32
N LEU A 361 17.18 -15.00 27.14
CA LEU A 361 16.31 -16.14 26.88
C LEU A 361 17.02 -17.11 25.94
N SER A 362 17.02 -18.39 26.30
CA SER A 362 17.44 -19.48 25.42
C SER A 362 16.28 -20.43 25.16
N ALA A 363 16.15 -20.87 23.92
CA ALA A 363 15.17 -21.87 23.52
C ALA A 363 15.80 -22.87 22.56
N THR A 364 15.26 -24.09 22.55
CA THR A 364 15.53 -25.08 21.51
C THR A 364 14.27 -25.29 20.68
N PHE A 365 14.44 -25.67 19.42
CA PHE A 365 13.32 -26.04 18.59
C PHE A 365 13.63 -27.28 17.76
N GLN A 366 12.62 -28.08 17.48
CA GLN A 366 12.69 -29.20 16.54
C GLN A 366 11.94 -28.81 15.28
N ALA A 367 12.56 -28.96 14.11
CA ALA A 367 11.93 -28.66 12.83
C ALA A 367 12.53 -29.51 11.69
N MET A 368 11.81 -29.61 10.58
CA MET A 368 12.31 -30.21 9.35
C MET A 368 13.07 -29.17 8.52
N GLY A 369 14.33 -29.46 8.19
CA GLY A 369 15.14 -28.63 7.31
C GLY A 369 14.78 -28.77 5.84
N SER A 370 15.38 -27.92 5.01
CA SER A 370 15.33 -27.97 3.54
C SER A 370 15.87 -29.28 2.96
N ASP A 371 16.69 -30.02 3.72
CA ASP A 371 17.17 -31.36 3.37
C ASP A 371 16.15 -32.49 3.67
N GLY A 372 14.98 -32.14 4.20
CA GLY A 372 13.91 -33.08 4.56
C GLY A 372 14.13 -33.81 5.88
N LYS A 373 15.18 -33.49 6.64
CA LYS A 373 15.45 -34.14 7.94
C LYS A 373 14.96 -33.29 9.09
N VAL A 374 14.45 -33.95 10.12
CA VAL A 374 14.13 -33.31 11.40
C VAL A 374 15.40 -33.21 12.23
N ALA A 375 15.71 -32.00 12.73
CA ALA A 375 16.84 -31.74 13.59
C ALA A 375 16.49 -30.73 14.69
N ASP A 376 17.35 -30.63 15.70
CA ASP A 376 17.27 -29.59 16.71
C ASP A 376 17.95 -28.31 16.21
N GLY A 377 17.37 -27.17 16.55
CA GLY A 377 17.93 -25.84 16.40
C GLY A 377 17.94 -25.09 17.73
N ARG A 378 18.63 -23.96 17.76
CA ARG A 378 18.78 -23.09 18.95
C ARG A 378 18.28 -21.70 18.62
N TYR A 379 17.65 -21.06 19.59
CA TYR A 379 17.25 -19.67 19.57
C TYR A 379 17.77 -18.96 20.82
N GLU A 380 18.22 -17.72 20.64
CA GLU A 380 18.64 -16.83 21.72
C GLU A 380 18.01 -15.46 21.55
N ASP A 381 17.67 -14.83 22.67
CA ASP A 381 17.14 -13.48 22.74
C ASP A 381 17.71 -12.76 23.95
N ILE A 382 18.50 -11.73 23.68
CA ILE A 382 19.09 -10.84 24.66
C ILE A 382 18.43 -9.48 24.49
N TRP A 383 17.80 -8.99 25.55
CA TRP A 383 17.08 -7.72 25.53
C TRP A 383 17.51 -6.86 26.71
N VAL A 384 17.77 -5.59 26.44
CA VAL A 384 18.09 -4.57 27.45
C VAL A 384 16.99 -3.52 27.49
N ASN A 385 16.59 -3.03 26.32
CA ASN A 385 15.50 -2.07 26.12
C ASN A 385 15.08 -2.07 24.64
N GLU A 386 14.07 -1.29 24.27
CA GLU A 386 13.59 -1.16 22.87
C GLU A 386 14.69 -0.74 21.87
N GLY A 387 15.69 0.02 22.33
CA GLY A 387 16.83 0.48 21.53
C GLY A 387 18.02 -0.48 21.50
N GLU A 388 18.06 -1.52 22.34
CA GLU A 388 19.23 -2.38 22.55
C GLU A 388 18.79 -3.83 22.79
N TRP A 389 18.85 -4.65 21.74
CA TRP A 389 18.46 -6.06 21.79
C TRP A 389 19.10 -6.86 20.65
N ARG A 390 19.22 -8.18 20.82
CA ARG A 390 19.69 -9.14 19.80
C ARG A 390 18.94 -10.44 19.91
N ARG A 391 18.45 -10.93 18.76
CA ARG A 391 17.81 -12.25 18.63
C ARG A 391 18.50 -13.03 17.54
N GLU A 392 18.77 -14.30 17.79
CA GLU A 392 19.47 -15.18 16.87
C GLU A 392 18.86 -16.57 16.87
N ALA A 393 18.91 -17.24 15.71
CA ALA A 393 18.60 -18.65 15.62
C ALA A 393 19.59 -19.38 14.71
N TRP A 394 19.84 -20.64 15.04
CA TRP A 394 20.70 -21.54 14.29
C TRP A 394 19.99 -22.85 13.99
N PHE A 395 20.16 -23.35 12.77
CA PHE A 395 19.69 -24.66 12.36
C PHE A 395 20.63 -25.24 11.29
N GLY A 396 21.31 -26.34 11.62
CA GLY A 396 22.34 -26.90 10.75
C GLY A 396 23.43 -25.88 10.42
N LYS A 397 23.56 -25.52 9.13
CA LYS A 397 24.52 -24.50 8.63
C LYS A 397 23.88 -23.12 8.45
N SER A 398 22.62 -22.96 8.83
CA SER A 398 21.86 -21.73 8.65
C SER A 398 21.88 -20.89 9.93
N HIS A 399 21.94 -19.58 9.76
CA HIS A 399 21.96 -18.59 10.85
C HIS A 399 21.09 -17.40 10.47
N TYR A 400 20.26 -16.95 11.40
CA TYR A 400 19.47 -15.74 11.25
C TYR A 400 19.60 -14.89 12.51
N VAL A 401 19.91 -13.62 12.34
CA VAL A 401 20.02 -12.66 13.44
C VAL A 401 19.38 -11.34 13.09
N ARG A 402 18.73 -10.76 14.11
CA ARG A 402 18.32 -9.35 14.14
C ARG A 402 18.86 -8.72 15.41
N THR A 403 19.39 -7.51 15.31
CA THR A 403 19.86 -6.76 16.49
C THR A 403 19.66 -5.27 16.30
N GLN A 404 19.50 -4.54 17.40
CA GLN A 404 19.39 -3.09 17.45
C GLN A 404 20.36 -2.52 18.48
N ASN A 405 21.00 -1.41 18.14
CA ASN A 405 21.90 -0.65 19.00
C ASN A 405 21.68 0.84 18.77
N GLY A 406 20.85 1.45 19.62
CA GLY A 406 20.31 2.80 19.41
C GLY A 406 19.47 2.86 18.14
N ASP A 407 19.81 3.80 17.25
CA ASP A 407 19.12 3.99 15.97
C ASP A 407 19.54 2.97 14.90
N LYS A 408 20.63 2.24 15.13
CA LYS A 408 21.16 1.28 14.16
C LYS A 408 20.50 -0.07 14.34
N ARG A 409 19.99 -0.62 13.25
CA ARG A 409 19.42 -1.96 13.20
C ARG A 409 20.25 -2.82 12.25
N TYR A 410 20.42 -4.09 12.59
CA TYR A 410 21.17 -5.05 11.80
C TYR A 410 20.39 -6.33 11.54
N GLN A 411 20.58 -6.91 10.36
CA GLN A 411 19.99 -8.20 9.99
C GLN A 411 20.95 -9.02 9.14
N LEU A 412 21.14 -10.28 9.51
CA LEU A 412 21.88 -11.26 8.73
C LEU A 412 21.03 -12.53 8.57
N ALA A 413 21.04 -13.08 7.36
CA ALA A 413 20.34 -14.32 7.01
C ALA A 413 21.25 -15.16 6.12
N GLU A 414 21.69 -16.30 6.64
CA GLU A 414 22.66 -17.19 5.99
C GLU A 414 22.17 -18.64 5.98
N GLY A 415 22.57 -19.36 4.94
CA GLY A 415 22.28 -20.78 4.78
C GLY A 415 20.91 -21.11 4.19
N PRO A 416 20.70 -22.38 3.83
CA PRO A 416 19.52 -22.83 3.08
C PRO A 416 18.20 -22.78 3.89
N ASP A 417 18.26 -22.70 5.22
CA ASP A 417 17.09 -22.72 6.11
C ASP A 417 16.80 -21.33 6.72
N ALA A 418 17.35 -20.25 6.17
CA ALA A 418 17.14 -18.90 6.70
C ALA A 418 15.64 -18.51 6.78
N ALA A 419 14.81 -19.01 5.86
CA ALA A 419 13.36 -18.80 5.90
C ALA A 419 12.68 -19.51 7.09
N LEU A 420 13.13 -20.73 7.42
CA LEU A 420 12.68 -21.46 8.61
C LEU A 420 13.05 -20.69 9.88
N LEU A 421 14.25 -20.13 9.95
CA LEU A 421 14.71 -19.36 11.11
C LEU A 421 13.93 -18.04 11.30
N ARG A 422 13.46 -17.42 10.21
CA ARG A 422 12.51 -16.30 10.30
C ARG A 422 11.16 -16.74 10.86
N LEU A 423 10.67 -17.91 10.47
CA LEU A 423 9.46 -18.48 11.07
C LEU A 423 9.64 -18.73 12.58
N VAL A 424 10.83 -19.16 13.03
CA VAL A 424 11.14 -19.31 14.47
C VAL A 424 10.90 -18.00 15.23
N PHE A 425 11.36 -16.86 14.69
CA PHE A 425 11.15 -15.56 15.34
C PHE A 425 9.66 -15.23 15.43
N LYS A 426 8.92 -15.46 14.33
CA LYS A 426 7.48 -15.23 14.26
C LYS A 426 6.67 -16.15 15.20
N VAL A 427 7.04 -17.43 15.37
CA VAL A 427 6.28 -18.31 16.29
C VAL A 427 6.58 -18.02 17.76
N ILE A 428 7.79 -17.53 18.06
CA ILE A 428 8.15 -17.08 19.41
C ILE A 428 7.37 -15.82 19.77
N GLU A 429 7.23 -14.86 18.85
CA GLU A 429 6.48 -13.61 19.01
C GLU A 429 5.49 -13.37 17.85
N PRO A 430 4.32 -14.03 17.86
CA PRO A 430 3.40 -14.03 16.71
C PRO A 430 2.50 -12.81 16.62
N ILE A 431 2.40 -11.98 17.66
CA ILE A 431 1.51 -10.82 17.67
C ILE A 431 1.99 -9.80 16.63
N PRO A 432 1.13 -9.41 15.66
CA PRO A 432 1.54 -8.58 14.55
C PRO A 432 1.93 -7.18 15.00
N ALA A 433 2.90 -6.64 14.29
CA ALA A 433 3.25 -5.24 14.29
C ALA A 433 2.02 -4.33 14.14
N LEU A 434 2.01 -3.22 14.89
CA LEU A 434 0.88 -2.28 14.91
C LEU A 434 1.09 -1.01 14.07
N ASP A 435 2.20 -0.94 13.34
CA ASP A 435 2.57 0.17 12.45
C ASP A 435 2.02 0.00 11.02
N THR A 436 1.78 -1.23 10.56
CA THR A 436 1.02 -1.56 9.34
C THR A 436 -0.42 -2.01 9.60
N PHE A 437 -0.82 -1.92 10.87
CA PHE A 437 -2.07 -2.46 11.32
C PHE A 437 -3.23 -1.55 10.94
N VAL A 438 -4.19 -2.11 10.21
CA VAL A 438 -5.44 -1.46 9.85
C VAL A 438 -6.55 -2.05 10.72
N GLU A 439 -7.00 -1.29 11.72
CA GLU A 439 -7.96 -1.75 12.75
C GLU A 439 -9.24 -2.35 12.15
N SER A 440 -9.71 -1.80 11.03
CA SER A 440 -10.90 -2.30 10.36
C SER A 440 -10.83 -3.70 9.78
N ASP A 441 -9.61 -4.18 9.50
CA ASP A 441 -9.45 -5.51 8.90
C ASP A 441 -9.74 -6.61 9.92
N TRP A 442 -9.86 -6.24 11.20
CA TRP A 442 -10.00 -7.15 12.32
C TRP A 442 -11.42 -7.21 12.85
N ARG A 443 -11.78 -8.43 13.27
CA ARG A 443 -13.09 -8.79 13.82
C ARG A 443 -12.85 -9.51 15.13
N MET A 444 -13.74 -9.27 16.09
CA MET A 444 -13.67 -9.85 17.41
C MET A 444 -14.86 -10.75 17.66
N LYS A 445 -14.60 -11.90 18.28
CA LYS A 445 -15.64 -12.83 18.69
C LYS A 445 -15.21 -13.56 19.95
N ARG A 446 -16.15 -13.81 20.86
CA ARG A 446 -15.91 -14.71 21.99
C ARG A 446 -15.95 -16.16 21.52
N GLU A 447 -14.92 -16.91 21.86
CA GLU A 447 -14.78 -18.32 21.53
C GLU A 447 -14.09 -19.07 22.68
N ASP A 448 -14.48 -20.31 22.90
CA ASP A 448 -13.83 -21.14 23.91
C ASP A 448 -12.76 -22.01 23.25
N ILE A 449 -11.55 -21.99 23.82
CA ILE A 449 -10.47 -22.91 23.46
C ILE A 449 -10.18 -23.79 24.65
N ALA A 450 -10.41 -25.10 24.49
CA ALA A 450 -10.17 -26.10 25.55
C ALA A 450 -10.79 -25.66 26.91
N ASP A 451 -12.07 -25.28 26.87
CA ASP A 451 -12.86 -24.80 28.01
C ASP A 451 -12.38 -23.46 28.64
N ILE A 452 -11.44 -22.77 28.00
CA ILE A 452 -11.02 -21.41 28.38
C ILE A 452 -11.74 -20.41 27.49
N SER A 453 -12.49 -19.49 28.09
CA SER A 453 -13.13 -18.42 27.34
C SER A 453 -12.11 -17.40 26.86
N THR A 454 -12.10 -17.18 25.55
CA THR A 454 -11.15 -16.28 24.87
C THR A 454 -11.88 -15.26 24.00
N VAL A 455 -11.18 -14.18 23.68
CA VAL A 455 -11.53 -13.29 22.58
C VAL A 455 -10.65 -13.64 21.40
N ARG A 456 -11.27 -14.10 20.31
CA ARG A 456 -10.64 -14.25 19.00
C ARG A 456 -10.58 -12.88 18.33
N VAL A 457 -9.39 -12.47 17.92
CA VAL A 457 -9.12 -11.29 17.10
C VAL A 457 -8.61 -11.77 15.74
N ALA A 458 -9.40 -11.60 14.67
CA ALA A 458 -9.15 -12.24 13.39
C ALA A 458 -9.31 -11.31 12.18
N THR A 459 -8.56 -11.56 11.12
CA THR A 459 -8.65 -10.89 9.82
C THR A 459 -8.56 -11.91 8.68
N GLY A 460 -9.08 -11.55 7.51
CA GLY A 460 -9.17 -12.41 6.33
C GLY A 460 -10.56 -13.01 6.08
N PRO A 461 -10.70 -13.85 5.04
CA PRO A 461 -11.98 -14.42 4.65
C PRO A 461 -12.43 -15.53 5.61
N GLU A 462 -13.72 -15.50 5.95
CA GLU A 462 -14.40 -16.58 6.66
C GLU A 462 -15.45 -17.19 5.73
N ASP A 463 -15.70 -18.49 5.86
CA ASP A 463 -16.81 -19.15 5.18
C ASP A 463 -18.16 -18.78 5.82
N ALA A 464 -19.26 -19.28 5.24
CA ALA A 464 -20.61 -19.01 5.73
C ALA A 464 -20.87 -19.48 7.17
N SER A 465 -20.04 -20.38 7.71
CA SER A 465 -20.11 -20.84 9.10
C SER A 465 -19.28 -19.97 10.07
N GLY A 466 -18.58 -18.95 9.54
CA GLY A 466 -17.66 -18.12 10.31
C GLY A 466 -16.31 -18.80 10.56
N LYS A 467 -16.02 -19.91 9.87
CA LYS A 467 -14.72 -20.57 9.95
C LYS A 467 -13.76 -19.90 8.98
N MET A 468 -12.55 -19.61 9.46
CA MET A 468 -11.53 -18.99 8.63
C MET A 468 -11.14 -19.86 7.44
N VAL A 469 -10.98 -19.21 6.28
CA VAL A 469 -10.39 -19.83 5.09
C VAL A 469 -8.87 -19.94 5.31
N GLU A 470 -8.35 -21.17 5.25
CA GLU A 470 -6.95 -21.48 5.51
C GLU A 470 -6.01 -20.76 4.51
N GLY A 471 -4.85 -20.33 5.00
CA GLY A 471 -3.83 -19.64 4.18
C GLY A 471 -4.06 -18.13 3.98
N ASN A 472 -5.31 -17.68 3.98
CA ASN A 472 -5.65 -16.27 3.72
C ASN A 472 -6.13 -15.49 4.96
N SER A 473 -6.17 -16.13 6.11
CA SER A 473 -6.68 -15.57 7.36
C SER A 473 -5.64 -15.60 8.47
N ARG A 474 -5.74 -14.63 9.38
CA ARG A 474 -4.97 -14.59 10.62
C ARG A 474 -5.91 -14.49 11.81
N ALA A 475 -5.61 -15.17 12.91
CA ALA A 475 -6.37 -15.03 14.14
C ALA A 475 -5.54 -15.29 15.38
N PHE A 476 -5.95 -14.65 16.47
CA PHE A 476 -5.26 -14.67 17.76
C PHE A 476 -6.30 -14.80 18.86
N TRP A 477 -6.09 -15.72 19.80
CA TRP A 477 -7.02 -15.97 20.89
C TRP A 477 -6.39 -15.57 22.20
N PHE A 478 -6.94 -14.53 22.80
CA PHE A 478 -6.52 -13.99 24.08
C PHE A 478 -7.48 -14.42 25.17
N ASP A 479 -6.98 -14.94 26.28
CA ASP A 479 -7.82 -15.18 27.45
C ASP A 479 -8.20 -13.86 28.16
N GLN A 480 -8.96 -13.96 29.25
CA GLN A 480 -9.39 -12.80 30.04
C GLN A 480 -8.25 -12.00 30.68
N ASN A 481 -7.07 -12.60 30.86
CA ASN A 481 -5.86 -11.94 31.37
C ASN A 481 -5.02 -11.35 30.23
N GLY A 482 -5.44 -11.52 28.98
CA GLY A 482 -4.72 -11.09 27.78
C GLY A 482 -3.68 -12.10 27.31
N TRP A 483 -3.58 -13.31 27.87
CA TRP A 483 -2.58 -14.27 27.45
C TRP A 483 -2.92 -14.85 26.09
N LEU A 484 -1.95 -14.84 25.17
CA LEU A 484 -2.11 -15.46 23.87
C LEU A 484 -2.00 -16.97 23.99
N LEU A 485 -3.11 -17.69 23.82
CA LEU A 485 -3.16 -19.15 23.90
C LEU A 485 -2.95 -19.82 22.53
N GLN A 486 -3.50 -19.21 21.48
CA GLN A 486 -3.41 -19.71 20.12
C GLN A 486 -3.24 -18.57 19.12
N ALA A 487 -2.49 -18.81 18.05
CA ALA A 487 -2.46 -17.96 16.86
C ALA A 487 -2.55 -18.80 15.59
N VAL A 488 -3.11 -18.23 14.54
CA VAL A 488 -3.11 -18.77 13.17
C VAL A 488 -2.60 -17.68 12.25
N ASP A 489 -1.60 -17.99 11.43
CA ASP A 489 -1.09 -17.07 10.42
C ASP A 489 -0.56 -17.86 9.22
N ALA A 490 -0.99 -17.49 8.00
CA ALA A 490 -0.58 -18.14 6.75
C ALA A 490 -0.71 -19.69 6.76
N GLY A 491 -1.76 -20.22 7.40
CA GLY A 491 -1.99 -21.67 7.54
C GLY A 491 -1.11 -22.36 8.59
N VAL A 492 -0.35 -21.61 9.37
CA VAL A 492 0.44 -22.09 10.51
C VAL A 492 -0.37 -21.88 11.79
N HIS A 493 -0.65 -22.96 12.51
CA HIS A 493 -1.32 -22.96 13.80
C HIS A 493 -0.28 -23.02 14.91
N ILE A 494 -0.32 -22.06 15.82
CA ILE A 494 0.61 -21.91 16.94
C ILE A 494 -0.20 -22.08 18.23
N THR A 495 0.12 -23.07 19.04
CA THR A 495 -0.45 -23.27 20.37
C THR A 495 0.62 -23.01 21.42
N ARG A 496 0.28 -22.22 22.44
CA ARG A 496 1.20 -21.79 23.51
C ARG A 496 0.71 -22.37 24.83
N GLY A 497 1.64 -22.84 25.66
CA GLY A 497 1.31 -23.44 26.95
C GLY A 497 2.50 -23.50 27.89
N ASN A 498 2.26 -24.02 29.10
CA ASN A 498 3.23 -24.08 30.20
C ASN A 498 3.84 -22.69 30.47
N PHE A 499 2.97 -21.73 30.80
CA PHE A 499 3.39 -20.36 31.05
C PHE A 499 4.17 -20.26 32.37
N VAL A 500 5.24 -19.45 32.36
CA VAL A 500 6.01 -19.09 33.55
C VAL A 500 6.10 -17.57 33.64
N GLU A 501 5.96 -17.07 34.85
CA GLU A 501 6.05 -15.65 35.15
C GLU A 501 7.51 -15.17 35.08
N PHE A 502 7.71 -14.00 34.49
CA PHE A 502 8.97 -13.26 34.50
C PHE A 502 8.67 -11.76 34.41
N ASP A 503 8.93 -11.04 35.51
CA ASP A 503 8.80 -9.59 35.61
C ASP A 503 7.46 -9.06 35.07
N GLY A 504 6.36 -9.71 35.49
CA GLY A 504 4.99 -9.39 35.10
C GLY A 504 4.52 -10.00 33.78
N ALA A 505 5.41 -10.54 32.95
CA ALA A 505 5.07 -11.23 31.71
C ALA A 505 4.91 -12.75 31.92
N GLN A 506 3.99 -13.38 31.19
CA GLN A 506 3.69 -14.80 31.23
C GLN A 506 4.23 -15.46 29.97
N VAL A 507 5.42 -16.03 30.10
CA VAL A 507 6.19 -16.56 28.97
C VAL A 507 5.86 -18.02 28.76
N ALA A 508 5.37 -18.36 27.56
CA ALA A 508 5.09 -19.75 27.19
C ALA A 508 6.37 -20.58 27.11
N GLN A 509 6.51 -21.64 27.93
CA GLN A 509 7.65 -22.54 27.84
C GLN A 509 7.53 -23.58 26.73
N SER A 510 6.32 -23.86 26.26
CA SER A 510 6.08 -24.77 25.15
C SER A 510 5.25 -24.10 24.07
N ILE A 511 5.78 -24.14 22.84
CA ILE A 511 5.08 -23.66 21.65
C ILE A 511 5.04 -24.82 20.65
N VAL A 512 3.83 -25.22 20.28
CA VAL A 512 3.60 -26.29 19.29
C VAL A 512 3.07 -25.65 18.02
N VAL A 513 3.76 -25.92 16.91
CA VAL A 513 3.46 -25.37 15.60
C VAL A 513 2.95 -26.48 14.69
N ARG A 514 1.78 -26.28 14.10
CA ARG A 514 1.15 -27.21 13.17
C ARG A 514 0.87 -26.56 11.83
N ALA A 515 1.03 -27.32 10.76
CA ALA A 515 0.62 -26.92 9.41
C ALA A 515 0.12 -28.16 8.66
N LYS A 516 -0.91 -28.00 7.80
CA LYS A 516 -1.52 -29.11 7.04
C LYS A 516 -1.92 -30.31 7.92
N GLY A 517 -2.38 -30.05 9.15
CA GLY A 517 -2.79 -31.06 10.12
C GLY A 517 -1.68 -31.78 10.90
N GLY A 518 -0.40 -31.56 10.57
CA GLY A 518 0.75 -32.18 11.24
C GLY A 518 1.52 -31.23 12.15
N VAL A 519 2.29 -31.76 13.12
CA VAL A 519 3.29 -30.97 13.87
C VAL A 519 4.48 -30.72 12.94
N VAL A 520 4.85 -29.46 12.77
CA VAL A 520 5.99 -29.05 11.94
C VAL A 520 7.12 -28.43 12.75
N MET A 521 6.82 -27.89 13.93
CA MET A 521 7.84 -27.40 14.85
C MET A 521 7.38 -27.50 16.31
N ILE A 522 8.31 -27.76 17.21
CA ILE A 522 8.11 -27.65 18.66
C ILE A 522 9.22 -26.77 19.21
N VAL A 523 8.87 -25.67 19.86
CA VAL A 523 9.82 -24.80 20.57
C VAL A 523 9.69 -25.04 22.06
N LYS A 524 10.83 -25.17 22.74
CA LYS A 524 10.94 -25.27 24.19
C LYS A 524 11.80 -24.12 24.69
N VAL A 525 11.22 -23.21 25.45
CA VAL A 525 11.97 -22.14 26.12
C VAL A 525 12.65 -22.75 27.34
N GLY A 526 13.98 -22.76 27.32
CA GLY A 526 14.81 -23.48 28.29
C GLY A 526 15.16 -22.61 29.50
N SER A 527 15.85 -21.49 29.26
CA SER A 527 16.23 -20.55 30.32
C SER A 527 15.69 -19.16 30.01
N LEU A 528 15.18 -18.48 31.03
CA LEU A 528 14.89 -17.05 31.02
C LEU A 528 15.45 -16.51 32.32
N GLN A 529 16.43 -15.62 32.22
CA GLN A 529 17.18 -15.11 33.38
C GLN A 529 17.41 -13.61 33.21
N GLU A 530 17.41 -12.89 34.33
CA GLU A 530 17.87 -11.50 34.35
C GLU A 530 19.33 -11.43 33.89
N SER A 531 19.64 -10.46 33.03
CA SER A 531 20.97 -10.30 32.48
C SER A 531 21.62 -9.03 33.03
N SER A 532 22.61 -9.19 33.91
CA SER A 532 23.31 -8.06 34.56
C SER A 532 24.52 -7.55 33.77
N THR A 533 24.97 -8.25 32.73
CA THR A 533 26.22 -7.94 32.03
C THR A 533 26.09 -8.22 30.53
N ILE A 534 25.84 -7.17 29.72
CA ILE A 534 25.76 -7.28 28.26
C ILE A 534 26.67 -6.23 27.63
N ASN A 535 27.57 -6.63 26.72
CA ASN A 535 28.49 -5.71 26.08
C ASN A 535 27.84 -5.09 24.84
N LYS A 536 27.88 -3.76 24.69
CA LYS A 536 27.28 -3.07 23.54
C LYS A 536 27.86 -3.51 22.19
N SER A 537 29.11 -4.03 22.17
CA SER A 537 29.70 -4.61 20.97
C SER A 537 28.91 -5.81 20.44
N ASP A 538 28.19 -6.52 21.31
CA ASP A 538 27.45 -7.73 20.96
C ASP A 538 26.22 -7.40 20.10
N PHE A 539 25.79 -6.13 20.08
CA PHE A 539 24.67 -5.66 19.27
C PHE A 539 25.04 -5.15 17.88
N VAL A 540 26.32 -5.21 17.49
CA VAL A 540 26.81 -4.68 16.21
C VAL A 540 27.15 -5.80 15.23
N LEU A 541 26.58 -5.76 14.01
CA LEU A 541 26.96 -6.65 12.90
C LEU A 541 27.59 -5.83 11.76
N LYS A 542 28.90 -5.97 11.57
CA LYS A 542 29.60 -5.24 10.50
C LYS A 542 29.07 -5.64 9.12
N GLY A 543 28.70 -4.66 8.30
CA GLY A 543 28.25 -4.87 6.91
C GLY A 543 26.78 -5.26 6.75
N HIS A 544 25.99 -5.24 7.82
CA HIS A 544 24.60 -5.76 7.83
C HIS A 544 23.58 -4.77 8.41
N GLU A 545 23.85 -3.46 8.32
CA GLU A 545 22.94 -2.40 8.76
C GLU A 545 21.71 -2.29 7.83
N TYR A 546 20.53 -2.07 8.40
CA TYR A 546 19.28 -1.88 7.66
C TYR A 546 18.38 -0.83 8.34
N LYS A 547 17.54 -0.16 7.56
CA LYS A 547 16.40 0.63 8.09
C LYS A 547 15.22 -0.31 8.27
N ARG A 548 14.61 -0.36 9.46
CA ARG A 548 13.41 -1.19 9.68
C ARG A 548 12.33 -0.75 8.70
N GLN A 549 11.99 -1.64 7.78
CA GLN A 549 10.77 -1.55 7.02
C GLN A 549 9.61 -1.94 7.94
N PHE A 550 8.41 -1.56 7.54
CA PHE A 550 7.16 -2.15 8.02
C PHE A 550 7.28 -3.70 7.99
N THR A 551 7.62 -4.30 9.14
CA THR A 551 7.79 -5.75 9.30
C THR A 551 6.73 -6.20 10.29
N ASP A 552 6.26 -7.45 10.16
CA ASP A 552 5.29 -8.06 11.10
C ASP A 552 5.76 -8.08 12.57
N GLU A 553 7.01 -7.69 12.85
CA GLU A 553 7.61 -7.66 14.18
C GLU A 553 7.88 -6.21 14.63
N VAL A 554 7.38 -5.83 15.80
CA VAL A 554 7.63 -4.54 16.47
C VAL A 554 8.28 -4.86 17.80
N ARG A 555 9.60 -4.66 17.87
CA ARG A 555 10.29 -4.40 19.12
C ARG A 555 10.76 -2.96 19.10
#